data_AF-A0A3C1SQV7-F1
#
_entry.id   AF-A0A3C1SQV7-F1
#
_cell.length_a   1.000
_cell.length_b   1.000
_cell.length_c   1.000
_cell.angle_alpha   90.00
_cell.angle_beta   90.00
_cell.angle_gamma   90.00
#
_symmetry.space_group_name_H-M   'P 1'
#
loop_
_entity.id
_entity.type
_entity.pdbx_description
1 polymer ?
#
loop_
_entity_poly.entity_id
_entity_poly.type
_entity_poly.pdbx_seq_one_letter_code
_entity_poly.pdbx_strand_id
1 'polypeptide(L)' 'RPGVLADVTRILADCGISIEAFVQKEAPPTASEVPVVMLINPVKEKRMNQAIAAIEKL' A
#
# COMPACT_ATOMS: atom_id res chain seq x y z
N ARG A 1 4.20 -7.72 10.45
CA ARG A 1 2.99 -8.00 11.27
C ARG A 1 1.90 -8.52 10.33
N PRO A 2 1.16 -9.58 10.70
CA PRO A 2 0.00 -10.02 9.91
C PRO A 2 -1.02 -8.89 9.81
N GLY A 3 -1.59 -8.65 8.63
CA GLY A 3 -2.67 -7.66 8.44
C GLY A 3 -2.28 -6.30 7.86
N VAL A 4 -1.00 -5.92 7.85
CA VAL A 4 -0.56 -4.61 7.32
C VAL A 4 -0.99 -4.39 5.87
N LEU A 5 -0.91 -5.42 5.02
CA LEU A 5 -1.41 -5.34 3.64
C LEU A 5 -2.94 -5.15 3.56
N ALA A 6 -3.69 -5.75 4.49
CA ALA A 6 -5.14 -5.56 4.55
C ALA A 6 -5.49 -4.12 4.94
N ASP A 7 -4.74 -3.51 5.86
CA ASP A 7 -4.93 -2.11 6.22
C ASP A 7 -4.56 -1.15 5.09
N VAL A 8 -3.44 -1.40 4.40
CA VAL A 8 -3.02 -0.61 3.24
C VAL A 8 -4.06 -0.69 2.11
N THR A 9 -4.53 -1.89 1.76
CA THR A 9 -5.55 -2.08 0.72
C THR A 9 -6.88 -1.42 1.09
N ARG A 10 -7.28 -1.48 2.36
CA ARG A 10 -8.46 -0.78 2.88
C ARG A 10 -8.31 0.74 2.76
N ILE A 11 -7.19 1.32 3.17
CA ILE A 11 -6.93 2.77 3.05
C ILE A 11 -7.02 3.23 1.59
N LEU A 12 -6.42 2.47 0.67
CA LEU A 12 -6.48 2.77 -0.76
C LEU A 12 -7.93 2.74 -1.26
N ALA A 13 -8.72 1.73 -0.86
CA ALA A 13 -10.14 1.64 -1.20
C ALA A 13 -10.97 2.80 -0.64
N ASP A 14 -10.76 3.19 0.62
CA ASP A 14 -11.43 4.32 1.28
C ASP A 14 -11.12 5.66 0.58
N CYS A 15 -9.91 5.78 0.01
CA CYS A 15 -9.52 6.93 -0.80
C CYS A 15 -10.01 6.84 -2.26
N GLY A 16 -10.73 5.78 -2.63
CA GLY A 16 -11.22 5.53 -3.98
C GLY A 16 -10.11 5.26 -4.98
N ILE A 17 -9.05 4.56 -4.56
CA ILE A 17 -7.88 4.19 -5.35
C ILE A 17 -7.94 2.70 -5.65
N SER A 18 -7.99 2.36 -6.94
CA SER A 18 -8.00 0.97 -7.39
C SER A 18 -6.59 0.48 -7.65
N ILE A 19 -6.29 -0.72 -7.15
CA ILE A 19 -5.02 -1.41 -7.37
C ILE A 19 -5.14 -2.22 -8.67
N GLU A 20 -4.18 -2.04 -9.55
CA GLU A 20 -4.06 -2.80 -10.79
C GLU A 20 -3.22 -4.06 -10.58
N ALA A 21 -2.08 -3.92 -9.90
CA ALA A 21 -1.18 -5.02 -9.59
C ALA A 21 -0.47 -4.80 -8.26
N PHE A 22 -0.06 -5.89 -7.62
CA PHE A 22 0.81 -5.83 -6.44
C PHE A 22 1.88 -6.92 -6.53
N VAL A 23 3.08 -6.60 -6.05
CA VAL A 23 4.22 -7.53 -5.97
C VAL A 23 4.90 -7.35 -4.61
N GLN A 24 4.95 -8.42 -3.83
CA GLN A 24 5.78 -8.48 -2.64
C GLN A 24 7.10 -9.14 -3.01
N LYS A 25 8.21 -8.43 -2.88
CA LYS A 25 9.53 -8.98 -3.16
C LYS A 25 9.95 -9.91 -2.03
N GLU A 26 10.66 -10.98 -2.37
CA GLU A 26 11.28 -11.82 -1.36
C GLU A 26 12.27 -10.99 -0.54
N ALA A 27 12.22 -11.20 0.77
CA ALA A 27 13.16 -10.60 1.71
C ALA A 27 13.85 -11.74 2.48
N PRO A 28 15.13 -11.58 2.85
CA PRO A 28 15.82 -12.55 3.69
C PRO A 28 15.04 -12.84 4.98
N PRO A 29 15.18 -14.05 5.57
CA PRO A 29 14.52 -14.38 6.85
C PRO A 29 14.89 -13.43 8.00
N THR A 30 16.02 -12.74 7.88
CA THR A 30 16.53 -11.76 8.84
C THR A 30 16.00 -10.35 8.60
N ALA A 31 15.28 -10.10 7.50
CA ALA A 31 14.76 -8.79 7.18
C ALA A 31 13.61 -8.42 8.12
N SER A 32 13.72 -7.24 8.72
CA SER A 32 12.65 -6.65 9.54
C SER A 32 11.47 -6.14 8.71
N GLU A 33 11.70 -5.90 7.42
CA GLU A 33 10.74 -5.31 6.48
C GLU A 33 10.76 -6.06 5.15
N VAL A 34 9.62 -6.07 4.48
CA VAL A 34 9.48 -6.70 3.16
C VAL A 34 9.09 -5.63 2.15
N PRO A 35 9.82 -5.48 1.03
CA PRO A 35 9.47 -4.50 0.02
C PRO A 35 8.19 -4.90 -0.70
N VAL A 36 7.27 -3.95 -0.84
CA VAL A 36 6.04 -4.11 -1.61
C VAL A 36 5.98 -3.05 -2.70
N VAL A 37 5.64 -3.46 -3.91
CA VAL A 37 5.41 -2.58 -5.05
C VAL A 37 3.96 -2.73 -5.48
N MET A 38 3.26 -1.61 -5.64
CA MET A 38 1.86 -1.56 -6.07
C MET A 38 1.74 -0.69 -7.31
N LEU A 39 1.02 -1.18 -8.31
CA LEU A 39 0.58 -0.43 -9.46
C LEU A 39 -0.89 -0.06 -9.26
N ILE A 40 -1.23 1.18 -9.55
CA ILE A 40 -2.56 1.74 -9.32
C ILE A 40 -3.10 2.34 -10.61
N ASN A 41 -4.42 2.37 -10.72
CA ASN A 41 -5.08 3.14 -11.76
C ASN A 41 -4.86 4.65 -11.56
N PRO A 42 -4.91 5.46 -12.63
CA PRO A 42 -4.83 6.91 -12.54
C PRO A 42 -5.84 7.49 -11.54
N VAL A 43 -5.35 8.36 -10.66
CA VAL A 43 -6.07 8.95 -9.54
C VAL A 43 -5.69 10.42 -9.42
N LYS A 44 -6.61 11.27 -8.91
CA LYS A 44 -6.29 12.66 -8.57
C LYS A 44 -5.22 12.67 -7.47
N GLU A 45 -4.11 13.36 -7.71
CA GLU A 45 -2.95 13.42 -6.80
C GLU A 45 -3.33 13.68 -5.33
N LYS A 46 -4.27 14.59 -5.07
CA LYS A 46 -4.77 14.85 -3.70
C LYS A 46 -5.24 13.59 -2.96
N ARG A 47 -5.91 12.66 -3.64
CA ARG A 47 -6.37 11.38 -3.04
C ARG A 47 -5.19 10.46 -2.76
N MET A 48 -4.21 10.43 -3.65
CA MET A 48 -2.98 9.68 -3.41
C MET A 48 -2.25 10.22 -2.17
N ASN A 49 -2.07 11.53 -2.08
CA ASN A 49 -1.40 12.15 -0.92
C ASN A 49 -2.14 11.87 0.39
N GLN A 50 -3.48 11.83 0.36
CA GLN A 50 -4.29 11.42 1.51
C GLN A 50 -4.05 9.95 1.90
N ALA A 51 -4.00 9.05 0.92
CA ALA A 51 -3.74 7.64 1.16
C ALA A 51 -2.33 7.40 1.73
N ILE A 52 -1.31 8.04 1.15
CA ILE A 52 0.08 7.96 1.64
C ILE A 52 0.16 8.42 3.11
N ALA A 53 -0.40 9.59 3.42
CA ALA A 53 -0.37 10.12 4.78
C ALA A 53 -1.15 9.26 5.80
N ALA A 54 -2.12 8.46 5.35
CA ALA A 54 -2.82 7.50 6.19
C ALA A 54 -2.01 6.20 6.37
N ILE A 55 -1.35 5.72 5.31
CA ILE A 55 -0.47 4.54 5.36
C ILE A 55 0.73 4.79 6.28
N GLU A 56 1.34 5.97 6.22
CA GLU A 56 2.48 6.36 7.08
C GLU A 56 2.14 6.45 8.58
N LYS A 57 0.85 6.41 8.94
CA LYS A 57 0.38 6.44 10.34
C LYS A 57 0.05 5.06 10.91
N LEU A 58 0.14 3.99 10.11
CA LEU A 58 0.01 2.60 10.57
C LEU A 58 1.25 2.16 11.38
#